data_AF-A0A976DCS4-F1
#
_entry.id   AF-A0A976DCS4-F1
#
_cell.length_a   1.000
_cell.length_b   1.000
_cell.length_c   1.000
_cell.angle_alpha   90.00
_cell.angle_beta   90.00
_cell.angle_gamma   90.00
#
_symmetry.space_group_name_H-M   'P 1'
#
loop_
_entity.id
_entity.type
_entity.pdbx_description
1 polymer ?
#
loop_
_entity_poly.entity_id
_entity_poly.type
_entity_poly.pdbx_seq_one_letter_code
_entity_poly.pdbx_strand_id
1 'polypeptide(L)'
;METLIKTLHEAQNLAELEAVSQAFLAYFVQANEAEKHLLGEAMRKKSNVILAQSAESIKLAKNMLSEIEAETISLEVGGKKYPLSEWLTITQYCERFGVASTSVVANWIKRGIIPTENTLLIKPLNNIRLIKAVRYMN
;
A
#
# COMPACT_ATOMS: atom_id res chain seq x y z
N MET A 1 4.64 -3.94 41.70
CA MET A 1 4.80 -4.93 40.61
C MET A 1 3.46 -5.35 39.98
N GLU A 2 2.50 -5.90 40.74
CA GLU A 2 1.23 -6.41 40.17
C GLU A 2 0.45 -5.35 39.36
N THR A 3 0.42 -4.10 39.84
CA THR A 3 -0.21 -2.97 39.14
C THR A 3 0.46 -2.68 37.79
N LEU A 4 1.79 -2.81 37.69
CA LEU A 4 2.53 -2.64 36.44
C LEU A 4 2.19 -3.75 35.44
N ILE A 5 2.17 -5.01 35.90
CA ILE A 5 1.80 -6.15 35.06
C ILE A 5 0.36 -6.01 34.56
N LYS A 6 -0.55 -5.51 35.40
CA LYS A 6 -1.93 -5.24 35.01
C LYS A 6 -2.03 -4.16 33.92
N THR A 7 -1.37 -3.02 34.10
CA THR A 7 -1.39 -1.94 33.10
C THR A 7 -0.74 -2.34 31.78
N LEU A 8 0.27 -3.22 31.80
CA LEU A 8 0.88 -3.78 30.59
C LEU A 8 -0.12 -4.64 29.81
N HIS A 9 -0.90 -5.46 30.50
CA HIS A 9 -1.93 -6.26 29.84
C HIS A 9 -3.04 -5.37 29.27
N GLU A 10 -3.45 -4.34 29.99
CA GLU A 10 -4.55 -3.44 29.63
C GLU A 10 -4.20 -2.42 28.53
N ALA A 11 -2.92 -2.10 28.31
CA ALA A 11 -2.50 -1.16 27.26
C ALA A 11 -3.00 -1.58 25.88
N GLN A 12 -3.78 -0.70 25.22
CA GLN A 12 -4.43 -0.98 23.93
C GLN A 12 -3.80 -0.24 22.75
N ASN A 13 -3.08 0.85 23.02
CA ASN A 13 -2.46 1.68 21.98
C ASN A 13 -0.95 1.89 22.24
N LEU A 14 -0.27 2.43 21.23
CA LEU A 14 1.18 2.62 21.26
C LEU A 14 1.62 3.57 22.38
N ALA A 15 0.87 4.64 22.63
CA ALA A 15 1.19 5.62 23.66
C ALA A 15 1.10 5.02 25.07
N GLU A 16 0.05 4.24 25.34
CA GLU A 16 -0.09 3.48 26.60
C GLU A 16 1.00 2.43 26.75
N LEU A 17 1.33 1.70 25.69
CA LEU A 17 2.38 0.69 25.71
C LEU A 17 3.75 1.32 25.99
N GLU A 18 4.04 2.47 25.38
CA GLU A 18 5.29 3.21 25.59
C GLU A 18 5.39 3.71 27.04
N ALA A 19 4.33 4.34 27.56
CA ALA A 19 4.29 4.83 28.94
C ALA A 19 4.47 3.68 29.96
N VAL A 20 3.79 2.55 29.75
CA VAL A 20 3.93 1.38 30.62
C VAL A 20 5.31 0.74 30.48
N SER A 21 5.89 0.69 29.28
CA SER A 21 7.24 0.16 29.05
C SER A 21 8.31 1.00 29.74
N GLN A 22 8.17 2.33 29.72
CA GLN A 22 9.07 3.23 30.45
C GLN A 22 8.96 3.01 31.97
N ALA A 23 7.74 2.88 32.50
CA ALA A 23 7.52 2.57 33.91
C ALA A 23 8.07 1.19 34.29
N PHE A 24 7.98 0.22 33.38
CA PHE A 24 8.58 -1.11 33.53
C PHE A 24 10.10 -1.05 33.63
N LEU A 25 10.76 -0.33 32.71
CA LEU A 25 12.21 -0.17 32.70
C LEU A 25 12.70 0.52 33.99
N ALA A 26 12.01 1.55 34.44
CA ALA A 26 12.33 2.24 35.68
C ALA A 26 12.25 1.31 36.90
N TYR A 27 11.24 0.45 36.98
CA TYR A 27 11.10 -0.54 38.05
C TYR A 27 12.13 -1.68 37.93
N PHE A 28 12.42 -2.12 36.70
CA PHE A 28 13.33 -3.25 36.43
C PHE A 28 14.75 -3.02 36.96
N VAL A 29 15.21 -1.77 36.98
CA VAL A 29 16.54 -1.38 37.50
C VAL A 29 16.68 -1.67 38.99
N GLN A 30 15.59 -1.58 39.76
CA GLN A 30 15.60 -1.72 41.23
C GLN A 30 15.03 -3.07 41.71
N ALA A 31 14.47 -3.86 40.80
CA ALA A 31 13.84 -5.14 41.09
C ALA A 31 14.86 -6.24 41.44
N ASN A 32 14.46 -7.20 42.27
CA ASN A 32 15.25 -8.40 42.52
C ASN A 32 15.12 -9.42 41.37
N GLU A 33 15.96 -10.47 41.37
CA GLU A 33 15.99 -11.45 40.26
C GLU A 33 14.66 -12.20 40.05
N ALA A 34 13.93 -12.52 41.12
CA ALA A 34 12.62 -13.16 41.01
C ALA A 34 11.57 -12.23 40.38
N GLU A 35 11.60 -10.95 40.74
CA GLU A 35 10.71 -9.95 40.16
C GLU A 35 11.05 -9.67 38.69
N LYS A 36 12.34 -9.60 38.34
CA LYS A 36 12.79 -9.47 36.95
C LYS A 36 12.31 -10.62 36.08
N HIS A 37 12.32 -11.84 36.61
CA HIS A 37 11.79 -13.01 35.90
C HIS A 37 10.30 -12.84 35.58
N LEU A 38 9.48 -12.48 36.58
CA LEU A 38 8.04 -12.26 36.39
C LEU A 38 7.72 -11.13 35.41
N LEU A 39 8.47 -10.03 35.49
CA LEU A 39 8.34 -8.89 34.56
C LEU A 39 8.73 -9.31 33.13
N GLY A 40 9.80 -10.09 32.98
CA GLY A 40 10.24 -10.63 31.69
C GLY A 40 9.21 -11.54 31.05
N GLU A 41 8.59 -12.43 31.84
CA GLU A 41 7.49 -13.29 31.37
C GLU A 41 6.28 -12.49 30.91
N ALA A 42 5.87 -11.48 31.68
CA ALA A 42 4.75 -10.61 31.33
C ALA A 42 5.00 -9.85 30.02
N MET A 43 6.20 -9.29 29.85
CA MET A 43 6.62 -8.61 28.61
C MET A 43 6.63 -9.56 27.41
N ARG A 44 7.16 -10.77 27.60
CA ARG A 44 7.20 -11.78 26.54
C ARG A 44 5.79 -12.19 26.10
N LYS A 45 4.88 -12.38 27.06
CA LYS A 45 3.48 -12.70 26.79
C LYS A 45 2.78 -11.58 26.03
N LYS A 46 2.93 -10.32 26.46
CA LYS A 46 2.35 -9.16 25.75
C LYS A 46 2.94 -8.99 24.36
N SER A 47 4.25 -9.15 24.20
CA SER A 47 4.93 -9.09 22.90
C SER A 47 4.40 -10.13 21.92
N ASN A 48 4.21 -11.38 22.36
CA ASN A 48 3.62 -12.44 21.52
C ASN A 48 2.20 -12.08 21.05
N VAL A 49 1.38 -11.47 21.91
CA VAL A 49 0.03 -11.02 21.54
C VAL A 49 0.09 -9.91 20.49
N ILE A 50 0.96 -8.91 20.68
CA ILE A 50 1.13 -7.80 19.72
C ILE A 50 1.63 -8.32 18.37
N LEU A 51 2.58 -9.25 18.36
CA LEU A 51 3.10 -9.85 17.13
C LEU A 51 2.01 -10.64 16.39
N ALA A 52 1.17 -11.39 17.11
CA ALA A 52 0.04 -12.10 16.51
C ALA A 52 -0.99 -11.13 15.90
N GLN A 53 -1.35 -10.07 16.61
CA GLN A 53 -2.25 -9.02 16.12
C GLN A 53 -1.67 -8.29 14.90
N SER A 54 -0.36 -8.03 14.90
CA SER A 54 0.34 -7.42 13.78
C SER A 54 0.32 -8.32 12.54
N ALA A 55 0.60 -9.62 12.70
CA ALA A 55 0.54 -10.59 11.61
C ALA A 55 -0.87 -10.68 11.00
N GLU A 56 -1.91 -10.68 11.83
CA GLU A 56 -3.30 -10.65 11.39
C GLU A 56 -3.64 -9.35 10.65
N SER A 57 -3.21 -8.20 11.18
CA SER A 57 -3.41 -6.88 10.55
C SER A 57 -2.74 -6.80 9.18
N ILE A 58 -1.52 -7.34 9.05
CA ILE A 58 -0.79 -7.42 7.77
C ILE A 58 -1.54 -8.31 6.78
N LYS A 59 -2.07 -9.46 7.24
CA LYS A 59 -2.86 -10.36 6.40
C LYS A 59 -4.14 -9.67 5.90
N LEU A 60 -4.84 -8.95 6.78
CA LEU A 60 -6.02 -8.18 6.41
C LEU A 60 -5.68 -7.11 5.36
N ALA A 61 -4.64 -6.31 5.61
CA ALA A 61 -4.19 -5.29 4.67
C ALA A 61 -3.82 -5.89 3.30
N LYS A 62 -3.15 -7.05 3.29
CA LYS A 62 -2.83 -7.76 2.05
C LYS A 62 -4.06 -8.21 1.28
N ASN A 63 -5.09 -8.70 1.98
CA ASN A 63 -6.34 -9.09 1.35
C ASN A 63 -7.06 -7.88 0.76
N MET A 64 -7.15 -6.77 1.50
CA MET A 64 -7.76 -5.53 1.00
C MET A 64 -7.03 -4.98 -0.22
N LEU A 65 -5.69 -5.00 -0.22
CA LEU A 65 -4.90 -4.62 -1.39
C LEU A 65 -5.18 -5.53 -2.59
N SER A 66 -5.28 -6.84 -2.37
CA SER A 66 -5.58 -7.81 -3.44
C SER A 66 -6.99 -7.60 -4.01
N GLU A 67 -7.97 -7.22 -3.19
CA GLU A 67 -9.32 -6.88 -3.65
C GLU A 67 -9.34 -5.59 -4.48
N ILE A 68 -8.61 -4.56 -4.05
CA ILE A 68 -8.44 -3.31 -4.82
C ILE A 68 -7.73 -3.58 -6.16
N GLU A 69 -6.71 -4.44 -6.17
CA GLU A 69 -6.03 -4.85 -7.41
C GLU A 69 -6.93 -5.70 -8.32
N ALA A 70 -7.81 -6.53 -7.75
CA ALA A 70 -8.77 -7.35 -8.49
C ALA A 70 -9.89 -6.51 -9.12
N GLU A 71 -10.26 -5.36 -8.54
CA GLU A 71 -11.10 -4.34 -9.15
C GLU A 71 -10.34 -3.57 -10.26
N THR A 72 -9.84 -4.31 -11.26
CA THR A 72 -9.22 -3.74 -12.45
C THR A 72 -10.26 -2.97 -13.26
N ILE A 73 -10.37 -1.67 -12.97
CA ILE A 73 -11.22 -0.74 -13.73
C ILE A 73 -10.85 -0.86 -15.20
N SER A 74 -11.83 -1.28 -16.00
CA SER A 74 -11.65 -1.54 -17.43
C SER A 74 -12.71 -0.78 -18.22
N LEU A 75 -12.31 -0.19 -19.34
CA LEU A 75 -13.25 0.39 -20.29
C LEU A 75 -13.72 -0.68 -21.26
N GLU A 76 -15.03 -0.79 -21.47
CA GLU A 76 -15.60 -1.68 -22.49
C GLU A 76 -15.99 -0.87 -23.73
N VAL A 77 -15.37 -1.19 -24.87
CA VAL A 77 -15.64 -0.53 -26.15
C VAL A 77 -15.82 -1.60 -27.22
N GLY A 78 -17.02 -1.69 -27.78
CA GLY A 78 -17.35 -2.66 -28.84
C GLY A 78 -17.18 -4.12 -28.39
N GLY A 79 -17.53 -4.43 -27.14
CA GLY A 79 -17.42 -5.77 -26.56
C GLY A 79 -15.98 -6.19 -26.19
N LYS A 80 -14.99 -5.30 -26.34
CA LYS A 80 -13.62 -5.52 -25.87
C LYS A 80 -13.36 -4.73 -24.61
N LYS A 81 -12.72 -5.38 -23.62
CA LYS A 81 -12.30 -4.76 -22.37
C LYS A 81 -10.87 -4.23 -22.48
N TYR A 82 -10.66 -3.02 -21.99
CA TYR A 82 -9.38 -2.32 -21.97
C TYR A 82 -9.07 -1.94 -20.51
N PRO A 83 -8.25 -2.74 -19.80
CA PRO A 83 -7.86 -2.44 -18.43
C PRO A 83 -7.15 -1.09 -18.34
N LEU A 84 -7.58 -0.19 -17.45
CA LEU A 84 -6.99 1.14 -17.31
C LEU A 84 -5.61 1.11 -16.64
N SER A 85 -5.20 -0.03 -16.07
CA SER A 85 -3.82 -0.31 -15.67
C SER A 85 -2.86 -0.39 -16.87
N GLU A 86 -3.37 -0.86 -18.01
CA GLU A 86 -2.63 -1.05 -19.26
C GLU A 86 -2.90 0.03 -20.29
N TRP A 87 -4.07 0.66 -20.27
CA TRP A 87 -4.50 1.66 -21.25
C TRP A 87 -4.69 3.02 -20.58
N LEU A 88 -3.80 3.96 -20.91
CA LEU A 88 -3.73 5.28 -20.29
C LEU A 88 -4.19 6.35 -21.26
N THR A 89 -4.78 7.43 -20.76
CA THR A 89 -4.89 8.67 -21.54
C THR A 89 -3.50 9.21 -21.88
N ILE A 90 -3.39 10.04 -22.91
CA ILE A 90 -2.11 10.68 -23.27
C ILE A 90 -1.52 11.47 -22.10
N THR A 91 -2.36 12.18 -21.33
CA THR A 91 -1.93 12.94 -20.16
C THR A 91 -1.33 12.03 -19.08
N GLN A 92 -2.06 10.97 -18.69
CA GLN A 92 -1.57 10.00 -17.70
C GLN A 92 -0.29 9.30 -18.16
N TYR A 93 -0.15 9.04 -19.46
CA TYR A 93 1.09 8.48 -20.00
C TYR A 93 2.27 9.46 -19.85
N CYS A 94 2.05 10.76 -20.12
CA CYS A 94 3.08 11.78 -19.93
C CYS A 94 3.53 11.86 -18.48
N GLU A 95 2.59 11.84 -17.54
CA GLU A 95 2.87 11.83 -16.10
C GLU A 95 3.63 10.57 -15.69
N ARG A 96 3.18 9.39 -16.13
CA ARG A 96 3.79 8.10 -15.76
C ARG A 96 5.21 7.92 -16.29
N PHE A 97 5.49 8.39 -17.50
CA PHE A 97 6.78 8.18 -18.18
C PHE A 97 7.65 9.43 -18.28
N GLY A 98 7.23 10.55 -17.69
CA GLY A 98 7.98 11.81 -17.69
C GLY A 98 8.13 12.44 -19.08
N VAL A 99 7.10 12.34 -19.94
CA VAL A 99 7.13 12.96 -21.27
C VAL A 99 6.75 14.43 -21.16
N ALA A 100 7.53 15.30 -21.80
CA ALA A 100 7.43 16.75 -21.65
C ALA A 100 6.04 17.34 -21.94
N SER A 101 5.29 16.77 -22.90
CA SER A 101 3.93 17.23 -23.20
C SER A 101 3.12 16.20 -24.00
N THR A 102 1.80 16.35 -23.96
CA THR A 102 0.86 15.55 -24.76
C THR A 102 1.09 15.72 -26.27
N SER A 103 1.62 16.88 -26.71
CA SER A 103 1.98 17.13 -28.11
C SER A 103 3.12 16.24 -28.60
N VAL A 104 4.10 15.91 -27.75
CA VAL A 104 5.19 14.97 -28.09
C VAL A 104 4.61 13.60 -28.40
N VAL A 105 3.72 13.11 -27.53
CA VAL A 105 3.05 11.82 -27.70
C VAL A 105 2.16 11.82 -28.94
N ALA A 106 1.41 12.90 -29.19
CA ALA A 106 0.61 13.03 -30.41
C ALA A 106 1.47 12.96 -31.68
N ASN A 107 2.67 13.55 -31.65
CA ASN A 107 3.63 13.44 -32.75
C ASN A 107 4.22 12.04 -32.88
N TRP A 108 4.47 11.32 -31.79
CA TRP A 108 4.90 9.92 -31.82
C TRP A 108 3.87 9.02 -32.48
N ILE A 109 2.59 9.23 -32.20
CA ILE A 109 1.48 8.51 -32.85
C ILE A 109 1.46 8.82 -34.35
N LYS A 110 1.56 10.10 -34.73
CA LYS A 110 1.59 10.51 -36.16
C LYS A 110 2.78 9.93 -36.92
N ARG A 111 3.94 9.82 -36.27
CA ARG A 111 5.18 9.26 -36.84
C ARG A 111 5.25 7.73 -36.81
N GLY A 112 4.28 7.06 -36.18
CA GLY A 112 4.26 5.60 -36.04
C GLY A 112 5.24 5.05 -35.00
N ILE A 113 5.84 5.88 -34.15
CA ILE A 113 6.68 5.44 -33.01
C ILE A 113 5.83 4.70 -31.99
N ILE A 114 4.62 5.22 -31.74
CA ILE A 114 3.57 4.46 -31.08
C ILE A 114 2.77 3.76 -32.18
N PRO A 115 2.80 2.42 -32.24
CA PRO A 115 2.15 1.70 -33.31
C PRO A 115 0.62 1.71 -33.12
N THR A 116 -0.12 1.52 -34.21
CA THR A 116 -1.58 1.76 -34.21
C THR A 116 -2.32 0.83 -33.26
N GLU A 117 -1.87 -0.42 -33.14
CA GLU A 117 -2.37 -1.44 -32.21
C GLU A 117 -2.25 -1.05 -30.74
N ASN A 118 -1.36 -0.12 -30.41
CA ASN A 118 -1.20 0.42 -29.06
C ASN A 118 -1.92 1.75 -28.88
N THR A 119 -2.79 2.12 -29.81
CA THR A 119 -3.65 3.31 -29.72
C THR A 119 -5.11 2.91 -29.81
N LEU A 120 -5.95 3.51 -28.98
CA LEU A 120 -7.39 3.34 -29.02
C LEU A 120 -8.06 4.71 -29.04
N LEU A 121 -8.90 4.95 -30.05
CA LEU A 121 -9.72 6.15 -30.13
C LEU A 121 -11.16 5.82 -29.72
N ILE A 122 -11.62 6.41 -28.63
CA ILE A 122 -12.97 6.21 -28.11
C ILE A 122 -13.84 7.38 -28.57
N LYS A 123 -14.42 7.25 -29.76
CA LYS A 123 -15.28 8.30 -30.37
C LYS A 123 -16.42 8.77 -29.46
N PRO A 124 -17.18 7.87 -28.78
CA PRO A 124 -18.30 8.30 -27.93
C PRO A 124 -17.89 9.14 -26.73
N LEU A 125 -16.64 9.04 -26.28
CA LEU A 125 -16.11 9.78 -25.14
C LEU A 125 -15.32 11.00 -25.62
N ASN A 126 -15.95 11.88 -26.41
CA ASN A 126 -15.34 13.11 -26.93
C ASN A 126 -13.98 12.89 -27.60
N ASN A 127 -13.86 11.82 -28.40
CA ASN A 127 -12.61 11.43 -29.07
C ASN A 127 -11.41 11.26 -28.12
N ILE A 128 -11.64 10.83 -26.87
CA ILE A 128 -10.56 10.44 -25.96
C ILE A 128 -9.70 9.38 -26.62
N ARG A 129 -8.39 9.59 -26.55
CA ARG A 129 -7.39 8.66 -27.06
C ARG A 129 -6.64 8.02 -25.90
N LEU A 130 -6.65 6.70 -25.88
CA LEU A 130 -5.85 5.90 -24.98
C LEU A 130 -4.65 5.32 -25.72
N ILE A 131 -3.58 5.10 -24.96
CA ILE A 131 -2.35 4.47 -25.40
C ILE A 131 -1.91 3.42 -24.41
N LYS A 132 -1.31 2.35 -24.92
CA LYS A 132 -0.81 1.26 -24.08
C LYS A 132 0.35 1.73 -23.22
N ALA A 133 0.36 1.34 -21.94
CA ALA A 133 1.30 1.74 -20.89
C ALA A 133 2.66 1.03 -21.02
N VAL A 134 3.31 1.16 -22.17
CA VAL A 134 4.66 0.65 -22.43
C VAL A 134 5.57 1.81 -22.79
N ARG A 135 6.85 1.73 -22.44
CA ARG A 135 7.80 2.81 -22.69
C ARG A 135 8.19 2.84 -24.17
N TYR A 136 7.73 3.86 -24.89
CA TYR A 136 8.22 4.15 -26.23
C TYR A 136 9.47 5.04 -26.18
N MET A 137 10.42 4.78 -27.06
CA MET A 137 11.63 5.59 -27.22
C MET A 137 11.69 6.11 -28.66
N ASN A 138 12.20 7.33 -28.82
CA ASN A 138 12.48 7.96 -30.11
C ASN A 138 13.98 8.15 -30.27
#